data_AF-A0A496Y3T3-F1
#
_entry.id   AF-A0A496Y3T3-F1
#
_cell.length_a   1.000
_cell.length_b   1.000
_cell.length_c   1.000
_cell.angle_alpha   90.00
_cell.angle_beta   90.00
_cell.angle_gamma   90.00
#
_symmetry.space_group_name_H-M   'P 1'
#
loop_
_entity.id
_entity.type
_entity.pdbx_description
1 polymer ?
#
loop_
_entity_poly.entity_id
_entity_poly.type
_entity_poly.pdbx_seq_one_letter_code
_entity_poly.pdbx_strand_id
1 'polypeptide(L)'
;MNRDNILPAEILVNLYCPQCQHLAVWNPATMIEDKGWILEYDLEAAQFFFWKRRGQQPITPEFLFDEGYCSWHGMTPLDLEESARIHRELAPLLAQDRLIYINRLKEEWVGYVAQLKADGWRKAQNT
;
A
#
# COMPACT_ATOMS: atom_id res chain seq x y z
N MET A 1 -1.06 -5.00 -7.39
CA MET A 1 -0.23 -4.69 -8.58
C MET A 1 -0.32 -3.19 -8.79
N ASN A 2 0.77 -2.52 -9.13
CA ASN A 2 0.75 -1.08 -9.33
C ASN A 2 -0.03 -0.72 -10.59
N ARG A 3 -0.71 0.43 -10.56
CA ARG A 3 -1.56 0.89 -11.65
C ARG A 3 -0.76 0.99 -12.93
N ASP A 4 -1.30 0.38 -13.99
CA ASP A 4 -0.77 0.38 -15.35
C ASP A 4 0.67 -0.17 -15.53
N ASN A 5 1.32 -0.63 -14.45
CA ASN A 5 2.73 -1.07 -14.42
C ASN A 5 3.69 -0.13 -15.16
N ILE A 6 3.49 1.18 -15.05
CA ILE A 6 4.30 2.21 -15.75
C ILE A 6 5.64 2.42 -15.07
N LEU A 7 5.62 2.44 -13.73
CA LEU A 7 6.78 2.78 -12.93
C LEU A 7 7.53 1.53 -12.49
N PRO A 8 8.86 1.50 -12.63
CA PRO A 8 9.67 0.44 -12.09
C PRO A 8 9.79 0.61 -10.56
N ALA A 9 10.25 -0.43 -9.86
CA ALA A 9 10.30 -0.43 -8.39
C ALA A 9 11.30 0.59 -7.84
N GLU A 10 12.34 0.89 -8.61
CA GLU A 10 13.44 1.80 -8.32
C GLU A 10 12.99 3.26 -8.15
N ILE A 11 11.76 3.60 -8.54
CA ILE A 11 11.16 4.91 -8.24
C ILE A 11 11.00 5.11 -6.73
N LEU A 12 10.79 4.04 -5.97
CA LEU A 12 10.84 4.09 -4.50
C LEU A 12 12.31 3.97 -4.06
N VAL A 13 12.90 5.11 -3.68
CA VAL A 13 14.32 5.21 -3.32
C VAL A 13 14.56 4.65 -1.94
N ASN A 14 13.75 5.08 -0.97
CA ASN A 14 13.85 4.63 0.41
C ASN A 14 12.47 4.29 0.96
N LEU A 15 12.47 3.29 1.85
CA LEU A 15 11.30 2.90 2.62
C LEU A 15 11.67 2.80 4.09
N TYR A 16 10.99 3.59 4.92
CA TYR A 16 11.18 3.57 6.35
C TYR A 16 9.93 3.04 7.04
N CYS A 17 10.12 2.05 7.91
CA CYS A 17 9.08 1.54 8.79
C CYS A 17 8.96 2.39 10.07
N PRO A 18 7.89 2.23 10.87
CA PRO A 18 7.71 2.98 12.11
C PRO A 18 8.88 2.90 13.09
N GLN A 19 9.66 1.81 13.04
CA GLN A 19 10.84 1.61 13.88
C GLN A 19 12.07 2.37 13.36
N CYS A 20 12.22 2.54 12.05
CA CYS A 20 13.39 3.18 11.44
C CYS A 20 13.10 4.56 10.81
N GLN A 21 11.87 5.07 10.89
CA GLN A 21 11.49 6.40 10.37
C GLN A 21 12.34 7.55 10.92
N HIS A 22 12.92 7.40 12.11
CA HIS A 22 13.84 8.37 12.70
C HIS A 22 15.16 8.53 11.92
N LEU A 23 15.48 7.60 11.02
CA LEU A 23 16.63 7.68 10.12
C LEU A 23 16.33 8.53 8.87
N ALA A 24 15.07 8.85 8.59
CA ALA A 24 14.68 9.66 7.45
C ALA A 24 14.96 11.15 7.73
N VAL A 25 15.64 11.81 6.79
CA VAL A 25 15.71 13.28 6.77
C VAL A 25 14.50 13.76 5.98
N TRP A 26 13.43 14.12 6.69
CA TRP A 26 12.13 14.43 6.07
C TRP A 26 12.24 15.54 5.01
N ASN A 27 11.78 15.22 3.79
CA ASN A 27 11.64 16.14 2.69
C ASN A 27 10.26 16.00 2.03
N PRO A 28 9.30 16.91 2.29
CA PRO A 28 7.94 16.79 1.75
C PRO A 28 7.88 16.95 0.22
N ALA A 29 8.96 17.41 -0.43
CA ALA A 29 9.01 17.50 -1.88
C ALA A 29 9.16 16.13 -2.55
N THR A 30 9.74 15.14 -1.87
CA THR A 30 10.01 13.80 -2.43
C THR A 30 9.43 12.67 -1.58
N MET A 31 9.00 12.96 -0.36
CA MET A 31 8.53 11.97 0.61
C MET A 31 7.05 12.10 0.92
N ILE A 32 6.45 10.96 1.28
CA ILE A 32 5.10 10.88 1.83
C ILE A 32 5.09 9.96 3.06
N GLU A 33 4.20 10.25 3.99
CA GLU A 33 3.99 9.45 5.20
C GLU A 33 2.57 8.85 5.21
N ASP A 34 2.48 7.58 5.61
CA ASP A 34 1.23 6.87 5.84
C ASP A 34 1.38 5.93 7.05
N LYS A 35 0.81 6.33 8.18
CA LYS A 35 0.72 5.54 9.42
C LYS A 35 2.09 5.08 9.98
N GLY A 36 3.04 5.99 10.05
CA GLY A 36 4.40 5.81 10.54
C GLY A 36 5.36 5.22 9.50
N TRP A 37 4.88 4.98 8.28
CA TRP A 37 5.72 4.58 7.15
C TRP A 37 6.06 5.77 6.29
N ILE A 38 7.32 5.91 5.92
CA ILE A 38 7.79 6.97 5.01
C ILE A 38 8.26 6.34 3.71
N LEU A 39 7.76 6.85 2.60
CA LEU A 39 8.18 6.49 1.24
C LEU A 39 8.88 7.70 0.62
N GLU A 40 10.07 7.50 0.09
CA GLU A 40 10.82 8.52 -0.66
C GLU A 40 10.88 8.14 -2.13
N TYR A 41 10.56 9.10 -3.01
CA TYR A 41 10.50 8.86 -4.44
C TYR A 41 11.55 9.64 -5.24
N ASP A 42 12.02 9.01 -6.32
CA ASP A 42 12.70 9.69 -7.42
C ASP A 42 11.64 10.28 -8.37
N LEU A 43 11.22 11.51 -8.08
CA LEU A 43 10.20 12.20 -8.87
C LEU A 43 10.69 12.63 -10.25
N GLU A 44 12.00 12.83 -10.43
CA GLU A 44 12.57 13.18 -11.73
C GLU A 44 12.47 11.97 -12.68
N ALA A 45 12.90 10.80 -12.22
CA ALA A 45 12.73 9.56 -12.96
C ALA A 45 11.24 9.26 -13.20
N ALA A 46 10.38 9.42 -12.19
CA ALA A 46 8.95 9.20 -12.34
C ALA A 46 8.34 10.12 -13.40
N GLN A 47 8.72 11.41 -13.43
CA GLN A 47 8.28 12.37 -14.44
C GLN A 47 8.65 11.90 -15.85
N PHE A 48 9.85 11.35 -16.03
CA PHE A 48 10.30 10.82 -17.32
C PHE A 48 9.40 9.69 -17.83
N PHE A 49 9.00 8.75 -16.96
CA PHE A 49 8.09 7.66 -17.33
C PHE A 49 6.68 8.15 -17.71
N PHE A 50 6.20 9.24 -17.09
CA PHE A 50 4.89 9.82 -17.39
C PHE A 50 4.86 10.80 -18.57
N TRP A 51 6.01 11.28 -19.04
CA TRP A 51 6.10 12.35 -20.04
C TRP A 51 5.20 12.12 -21.26
N LYS A 52 5.19 10.91 -21.81
CA LYS A 52 4.38 10.57 -23.00
C LYS A 52 2.88 10.43 -22.72
N ARG A 53 2.47 10.24 -21.46
CA ARG A 53 1.07 9.97 -21.07
C ARG A 53 0.37 11.16 -20.43
N ARG A 54 1.08 12.00 -19.67
CA ARG A 54 0.50 13.14 -18.94
C ARG A 54 1.09 14.50 -19.31
N GLY A 55 2.04 14.55 -20.25
CA GLY A 55 2.72 15.79 -20.61
C GLY A 55 3.53 16.35 -19.44
N GLN A 56 3.46 17.66 -19.24
CA GLN A 56 4.25 18.39 -18.23
C GLN A 56 3.55 18.57 -16.88
N GLN A 57 2.51 17.76 -16.58
CA GLN A 57 1.92 17.82 -15.24
C GLN A 57 2.94 17.35 -14.19
N PRO A 58 3.11 18.09 -13.08
CA PRO A 58 4.05 17.74 -12.04
C PRO A 58 3.63 16.43 -11.37
N ILE A 59 4.58 15.51 -11.24
CA ILE A 59 4.44 14.30 -10.45
C ILE A 59 4.82 14.61 -9.01
N THR A 60 3.92 14.31 -8.06
CA THR A 60 4.15 14.49 -6.61
C THR A 60 4.12 13.15 -5.88
N PRO A 61 4.66 13.07 -4.65
CA PRO A 61 4.58 11.86 -3.83
C PRO A 61 3.14 11.39 -3.60
N GLU A 62 2.21 12.31 -3.34
CA GLU A 62 0.77 12.02 -3.16
C GLU A 62 0.18 11.42 -4.43
N PHE A 63 0.48 12.00 -5.59
CA PHE A 63 0.01 11.45 -6.86
C PHE A 63 0.51 10.02 -7.08
N LEU A 64 1.79 9.74 -6.82
CA LEU A 64 2.33 8.38 -6.98
C LEU A 64 1.68 7.38 -6.03
N PHE A 65 1.47 7.79 -4.78
CA PHE A 65 0.95 6.94 -3.73
C PHE A 65 -0.57 6.69 -3.87
N ASP A 66 -1.36 7.77 -3.89
CA ASP A 66 -2.82 7.74 -3.78
C ASP A 66 -3.49 7.20 -5.04
N GLU A 67 -2.91 7.47 -6.22
CA GLU A 67 -3.40 6.92 -7.49
C GLU A 67 -2.88 5.51 -7.78
N GLY A 68 -2.08 4.94 -6.87
CA GLY A 68 -1.62 3.56 -6.90
C GLY A 68 -0.52 3.27 -7.93
N TYR A 69 0.24 4.28 -8.37
CA TYR A 69 1.34 4.09 -9.33
C TYR A 69 2.60 3.53 -8.68
N CYS A 70 2.90 3.93 -7.44
CA CYS A 70 3.98 3.36 -6.65
C CYS A 70 3.63 3.43 -5.16
N SER A 71 2.96 2.39 -4.66
CA SER A 71 2.58 2.26 -3.24
C SER A 71 2.50 0.79 -2.82
N TRP A 72 1.96 0.53 -1.64
CA TRP A 72 1.76 -0.82 -1.11
C TRP A 72 0.96 -1.71 -2.05
N HIS A 73 1.27 -3.00 -2.03
CA HIS A 73 0.36 -3.99 -2.58
C HIS A 73 -0.82 -4.18 -1.62
N GLY A 74 -2.03 -3.82 -2.05
CA GLY A 74 -3.19 -3.77 -1.16
C GLY A 74 -3.35 -2.38 -0.53
N MET A 75 -3.76 -2.35 0.73
CA MET A 75 -4.05 -1.18 1.54
C MET A 75 -2.88 -0.80 2.45
N THR A 76 -2.11 -1.78 2.94
CA THR A 76 -0.99 -1.56 3.88
C THR A 76 0.22 -2.41 3.50
N PRO A 77 1.43 -2.11 4.02
CA PRO A 77 2.59 -2.99 3.84
C PRO A 77 2.46 -4.33 4.58
N LEU A 78 1.50 -4.46 5.51
CA LEU A 78 1.32 -5.65 6.36
C LEU A 78 0.27 -6.63 5.81
N ASP A 79 -0.40 -6.30 4.71
CA ASP A 79 -1.53 -7.09 4.20
C ASP A 79 -1.16 -8.55 3.89
N LEU A 80 0.08 -8.83 3.49
CA LEU A 80 0.54 -10.21 3.26
C LEU A 80 0.67 -10.99 4.57
N GLU A 81 1.19 -10.36 5.62
CA GLU A 81 1.32 -10.96 6.95
C GLU A 81 -0.06 -11.20 7.56
N GLU A 82 -0.96 -10.23 7.41
CA GLU A 82 -2.33 -10.30 7.91
C GLU A 82 -3.13 -11.37 7.17
N SER A 83 -3.02 -11.44 5.85
CA SER A 83 -3.59 -12.52 5.05
C SER A 83 -3.14 -13.89 5.56
N ALA A 84 -1.83 -14.07 5.74
CA ALA A 84 -1.27 -15.32 6.25
C ALA A 84 -1.77 -15.66 7.66
N ARG A 85 -1.95 -14.65 8.53
CA ARG A 85 -2.52 -14.81 9.87
C ARG A 85 -3.97 -15.31 9.81
N ILE A 86 -4.84 -14.62 9.08
CA ILE A 86 -6.27 -14.99 8.96
C ILE A 86 -6.39 -16.40 8.37
N HIS A 87 -5.64 -16.70 7.31
CA HIS A 87 -5.64 -18.03 6.69
C HIS A 87 -5.21 -19.14 7.68
N ARG A 88 -4.22 -18.88 8.52
CA ARG A 88 -3.76 -19.83 9.54
C ARG A 88 -4.82 -20.07 10.61
N GLU A 89 -5.49 -19.01 11.07
CA GLU A 89 -6.54 -19.10 12.09
C GLU A 89 -7.78 -19.84 11.59
N LEU A 90 -8.14 -19.65 10.32
CA LEU A 90 -9.31 -20.29 9.72
C LEU A 90 -9.03 -21.68 9.13
N ALA A 91 -7.77 -22.11 9.04
CA ALA A 91 -7.38 -23.41 8.49
C ALA A 91 -8.17 -24.61 9.06
N PRO A 92 -8.52 -24.68 10.37
CA PRO A 92 -9.33 -25.77 10.91
C PRO A 92 -10.73 -25.90 10.28
N LEU A 93 -11.30 -24.81 9.74
CA LEU A 93 -12.61 -24.82 9.10
C LEU A 93 -12.60 -25.54 7.75
N LEU A 94 -11.44 -25.60 7.08
CA LEU A 94 -11.29 -26.30 5.79
C LEU A 94 -11.58 -27.80 5.89
N ALA A 95 -11.28 -28.41 7.03
CA ALA A 95 -11.55 -29.82 7.28
C ALA A 95 -13.03 -30.12 7.59
N GLN A 96 -13.82 -29.09 7.93
CA GLN A 96 -15.23 -29.21 8.29
C GLN A 96 -16.13 -28.90 7.10
N ASP A 97 -16.07 -27.66 6.62
CA ASP A 97 -16.85 -27.17 5.50
C ASP A 97 -16.15 -25.97 4.84
N ARG A 98 -15.83 -26.14 3.56
CA ARG A 98 -15.17 -25.12 2.75
C ARG A 98 -16.03 -23.86 2.60
N LEU A 99 -17.37 -23.96 2.57
CA LEU A 99 -18.25 -22.80 2.49
C LEU A 99 -18.20 -21.97 3.77
N ILE A 100 -18.16 -22.61 4.94
CA ILE A 100 -18.00 -21.93 6.23
C ILE A 100 -16.67 -21.19 6.26
N TYR A 101 -15.58 -21.84 5.84
CA TYR A 101 -14.27 -21.20 5.71
C TYR A 101 -14.30 -19.95 4.81
N ILE A 102 -14.88 -20.06 3.61
CA ILE A 102 -14.94 -18.93 2.66
C ILE A 102 -15.75 -17.77 3.23
N ASN A 103 -16.90 -18.05 3.85
CA ASN A 103 -17.73 -17.01 4.45
C ASN A 103 -17.01 -16.32 5.59
N ARG A 104 -16.35 -17.10 6.47
CA ARG A 104 -15.60 -16.53 7.59
C ARG A 104 -14.41 -15.70 7.13
N LEU A 105 -13.68 -16.18 6.12
CA LEU A 105 -12.57 -15.42 5.53
C LEU A 105 -13.02 -14.06 5.01
N LYS A 106 -14.19 -13.99 4.35
CA LYS A 106 -14.76 -12.72 3.88
C LYS A 106 -15.13 -11.80 5.03
N GLU A 107 -15.75 -12.31 6.09
CA GLU A 107 -16.12 -11.53 7.28
C GLU A 107 -14.89 -10.91 7.94
N GLU A 108 -13.83 -11.71 8.17
CA GLU A 108 -12.58 -11.23 8.76
C GLU A 108 -11.92 -10.16 7.89
N TRP A 109 -11.88 -10.35 6.56
CA TRP A 109 -11.36 -9.33 5.65
C TRP A 109 -12.17 -8.03 5.69
N VAL A 110 -13.50 -8.10 5.71
CA VAL A 110 -14.35 -6.89 5.82
C VAL A 110 -14.08 -6.17 7.15
N GLY A 111 -13.94 -6.91 8.24
CA GLY A 111 -13.59 -6.35 9.55
C GLY A 111 -12.21 -5.68 9.54
N TYR A 112 -11.21 -6.32 8.94
CA TYR A 112 -9.87 -5.77 8.80
C TYR A 112 -9.88 -4.45 8.00
N VAL A 113 -10.54 -4.41 6.84
CA VAL A 113 -10.65 -3.17 6.03
C VAL A 113 -11.36 -2.06 6.80
N ALA A 114 -12.42 -2.38 7.55
CA ALA A 114 -13.11 -1.41 8.39
C ALA A 114 -12.18 -0.83 9.47
N GLN A 115 -11.34 -1.67 10.10
CA GLN A 115 -10.34 -1.21 11.06
C GLN A 115 -9.30 -0.32 10.39
N LEU A 116 -8.78 -0.68 9.21
CA LEU A 116 -7.82 0.15 8.48
C LEU A 116 -8.39 1.53 8.14
N LYS A 117 -9.68 1.59 7.77
CA LYS A 117 -10.39 2.85 7.55
C LYS A 117 -10.46 3.69 8.82
N ALA A 118 -10.86 3.07 9.94
CA ALA A 118 -10.92 3.75 11.24
C ALA A 118 -9.54 4.26 11.69
N ASP A 119 -8.48 3.51 11.39
CA ASP A 119 -7.09 3.88 11.70
C ASP A 119 -6.55 4.99 10.80
N GLY A 120 -7.23 5.31 9.70
CA GLY A 120 -6.86 6.40 8.80
C GLY A 120 -5.82 6.03 7.75
N TRP A 121 -5.67 4.75 7.40
CA TRP A 121 -4.80 4.34 6.29
C TRP A 121 -5.29 4.95 4.97
N ARG A 122 -4.42 5.67 4.26
CA ARG A 122 -4.78 6.46 3.07
C ARG A 122 -5.47 5.62 2.00
N LYS A 123 -4.90 4.46 1.65
CA LYS A 123 -5.46 3.58 0.61
C LYS A 123 -6.77 2.92 1.00
N ALA A 124 -6.99 2.68 2.30
CA ALA A 124 -8.23 2.07 2.78
C ALA A 124 -9.42 3.03 2.63
N GLN A 125 -9.19 4.35 2.68
CA GLN A 125 -10.27 5.35 2.54
C GLN A 125 -10.95 5.31 1.16
N ASN A 126 -10.24 4.84 0.13
CA ASN A 126 -10.69 4.86 -1.26
C ASN A 126 -11.31 3.53 -1.73
N THR A 127 -11.55 2.59 -0.80
CA THR A 127 -12.21 1.29 -1.04
C THR A 127 -13.62 1.26 -0.48
#